data_AF-A0A2S7P9T2-F1
#
_entry.id   AF-A0A2S7P9T2-F1
#
_cell.length_a   1.000
_cell.length_b   1.000
_cell.length_c   1.000
_cell.angle_alpha   90.00
_cell.angle_beta   90.00
_cell.angle_gamma   90.00
#
_symmetry.space_group_name_H-M   'P 1'
#
loop_
_entity.id
_entity.type
_entity.pdbx_description
1 polymer ?
#
loop_
_entity_poly.entity_id
_entity_poly.type
_entity_poly.pdbx_seq_one_letter_code
_entity_poly.pdbx_strand_id
1 'polypeptide(L)'
;MAKELPQQAQDQLDRFCRQYLQLLRILDYPDDEYLRNGEFQESVYKRLFEESALQYPPPQRYQFRVLKELTKRIENSIQDWDEEVGSHAIVFPLT
;
A
#
# COMPACT_ATOMS: atom_id res chain seq x y z
N MET A 1 8.74 -18.78 4.22
CA MET A 1 7.30 -19.06 4.12
C MET A 1 6.67 -17.73 3.77
N ALA A 2 6.25 -17.50 2.52
CA ALA A 2 5.43 -16.33 2.22
C ALA A 2 4.11 -16.53 2.98
N LYS A 3 3.72 -15.62 3.88
CA LYS A 3 2.39 -15.74 4.46
C LYS A 3 1.39 -15.42 3.36
N GLU A 4 0.31 -16.18 3.35
CA GLU A 4 -0.79 -15.92 2.45
C GLU A 4 -1.53 -14.68 2.93
N LEU A 5 -1.70 -13.71 2.03
CA LEU A 5 -2.50 -12.52 2.30
C LEU A 5 -3.96 -12.92 2.57
N PRO A 6 -4.67 -12.25 3.49
CA PRO A 6 -6.09 -12.50 3.71
C PRO A 6 -6.89 -12.21 2.44
N GLN A 7 -8.04 -12.88 2.26
CA GLN A 7 -8.81 -12.78 1.01
C GLN A 7 -9.18 -11.34 0.64
N GLN A 8 -9.56 -10.52 1.63
CA GLN A 8 -9.90 -9.11 1.41
C GLN A 8 -8.72 -8.31 0.86
N ALA A 9 -7.50 -8.57 1.35
CA ALA A 9 -6.29 -7.96 0.80
C ALA A 9 -6.08 -8.39 -0.66
N GLN A 10 -6.26 -9.68 -0.97
CA GLN A 10 -6.12 -10.16 -2.35
C GLN A 10 -7.13 -9.48 -3.29
N ASP A 11 -8.38 -9.32 -2.86
CA ASP A 11 -9.43 -8.69 -3.64
C ASP A 11 -9.11 -7.21 -3.94
N GLN A 12 -8.61 -6.48 -2.95
CA GLN A 12 -8.19 -5.08 -3.11
C GLN A 12 -6.95 -4.95 -3.98
N LEU A 13 -5.96 -5.82 -3.81
CA LEU A 13 -4.77 -5.89 -4.65
C LEU A 13 -5.16 -6.08 -6.12
N ASP A 14 -6.01 -7.07 -6.40
CA ASP A 14 -6.46 -7.39 -7.76
C ASP A 14 -7.26 -6.23 -8.37
N ARG A 15 -8.13 -5.59 -7.58
CA ARG A 15 -8.87 -4.40 -8.02
C ARG A 15 -7.92 -3.27 -8.36
N PHE A 16 -6.96 -2.95 -7.50
CA PHE A 16 -5.98 -1.90 -7.72
C PHE A 16 -5.14 -2.16 -8.99
N CYS A 17 -4.63 -3.38 -9.16
CA CYS A 17 -3.90 -3.78 -10.37
C CYS A 17 -4.74 -3.60 -11.64
N ARG A 18 -6.01 -4.03 -11.63
CA ARG A 18 -6.92 -3.86 -12.78
C ARG A 18 -7.14 -2.37 -13.11
N GLN A 19 -7.43 -1.54 -12.11
CA GLN A 19 -7.63 -0.10 -12.30
C GLN A 19 -6.36 0.60 -12.83
N TYR A 20 -5.19 0.20 -12.33
CA TYR A 20 -3.91 0.68 -12.80
C TYR A 20 -3.71 0.39 -14.29
N LEU A 21 -3.91 -0.87 -14.69
CA LEU A 21 -3.74 -1.32 -16.07
C LEU A 21 -4.79 -0.74 -17.03
N GLN A 22 -5.98 -0.42 -16.54
CA GLN A 22 -7.03 0.28 -17.29
C GLN A 22 -6.80 1.79 -17.42
N LEU A 23 -5.72 2.32 -16.82
CA LEU A 23 -5.38 3.75 -16.85
C LEU A 23 -6.48 4.64 -16.24
N LEU A 24 -7.19 4.16 -15.21
CA LEU A 24 -8.24 4.95 -14.59
C LEU A 24 -7.69 6.27 -14.02
N ARG A 25 -8.46 7.36 -14.19
CA ARG A 25 -8.05 8.67 -13.70
C ARG A 25 -8.06 8.75 -12.18
N ILE A 26 -9.03 8.10 -11.56
CA ILE A 26 -9.25 8.00 -10.11
C ILE A 26 -9.20 6.50 -9.78
N LEU A 27 -8.27 6.11 -8.90
CA LEU A 27 -8.10 4.72 -8.46
C LEU A 27 -8.73 4.58 -7.07
N ASP A 28 -9.23 3.39 -6.80
CA ASP A 28 -9.62 2.99 -5.45
C ASP A 28 -8.40 2.29 -4.83
N TYR A 29 -7.72 3.00 -3.94
CA TYR A 29 -6.49 2.50 -3.34
C TYR A 29 -6.82 1.51 -2.22
N PRO A 30 -5.94 0.52 -1.97
CA PRO A 30 -6.12 -0.40 -0.86
C PRO A 30 -6.16 0.30 0.50
N ASP A 31 -6.80 -0.35 1.47
CA ASP A 31 -6.93 0.15 2.85
C ASP A 31 -5.58 0.17 3.59
N ASP A 32 -5.46 1.07 4.57
CA ASP A 32 -4.24 1.33 5.32
C ASP A 32 -3.71 0.09 6.07
N GLU A 33 -4.60 -0.82 6.50
CA GLU A 33 -4.22 -2.09 7.12
C GLU A 33 -3.46 -3.03 6.17
N TYR A 34 -3.73 -2.95 4.87
CA TYR A 34 -3.01 -3.69 3.84
C TYR A 34 -1.81 -2.93 3.32
N LEU A 35 -1.91 -1.61 3.20
CA LEU A 35 -0.77 -0.78 2.76
C LEU A 35 0.40 -0.85 3.71
N ARG A 36 0.19 -0.99 5.03
CA ARG A 36 1.27 -1.21 6.01
C ARG A 36 1.91 -2.61 5.94
N ASN A 37 1.28 -3.57 5.27
CA ASN A 37 1.77 -4.96 5.20
C ASN A 37 2.85 -5.11 4.11
N GLY A 38 4.04 -5.58 4.50
CA GLY A 38 5.17 -5.73 3.59
C GLY A 38 4.95 -6.72 2.44
N GLU A 39 4.25 -7.84 2.68
CA GLU A 39 3.94 -8.83 1.63
C GLU A 39 2.94 -8.27 0.61
N PHE A 40 2.02 -7.41 1.06
CA PHE A 40 1.11 -6.68 0.18
C PHE A 40 1.88 -5.70 -0.70
N GLN A 41 2.76 -4.88 -0.10
CA GLN A 41 3.62 -3.95 -0.85
C GLN A 41 4.50 -4.68 -1.88
N GLU A 42 5.11 -5.80 -1.49
CA GLU A 42 5.91 -6.64 -2.38
C GLU A 42 5.09 -7.19 -3.55
N SER A 43 3.84 -7.59 -3.29
CA SER A 43 2.93 -8.08 -4.31
C SER A 43 2.55 -6.99 -5.31
N VAL A 44 2.31 -5.74 -4.86
CA VAL A 44 2.09 -4.60 -5.76
C VAL A 44 3.32 -4.33 -6.61
N TYR A 45 4.52 -4.31 -6.00
CA TYR A 45 5.78 -4.08 -6.69
C TYR A 45 6.01 -5.09 -7.80
N LYS A 46 5.98 -6.39 -7.48
CA LYS A 46 6.21 -7.48 -8.44
C LYS A 46 5.23 -7.46 -9.61
N ARG A 47 3.97 -7.09 -9.37
CA ARG A 47 2.94 -7.10 -10.42
C ARG A 47 2.99 -5.87 -11.33
N LEU A 48 3.42 -4.71 -10.84
CA LEU A 48 3.24 -3.44 -11.55
C LEU A 48 4.51 -2.61 -11.76
N PHE A 49 5.51 -2.72 -10.90
CA PHE A 49 6.64 -1.78 -10.83
C PHE A 49 8.02 -2.45 -10.88
N GLU A 50 8.11 -3.78 -10.74
CA GLU A 50 9.35 -4.51 -10.97
C GLU A 50 9.83 -4.32 -12.42
N GLU A 51 11.16 -4.33 -12.61
CA GLU A 51 11.74 -4.20 -13.93
C GLU A 51 11.25 -5.35 -14.82
N SER A 52 10.57 -5.00 -15.92
CA SER A 52 9.92 -5.97 -16.83
C SER A 52 8.68 -6.68 -16.28
N ALA A 53 8.05 -6.19 -15.20
CA ALA A 53 6.77 -6.72 -14.72
C ALA A 53 5.67 -6.72 -15.79
N LEU A 54 5.69 -5.71 -16.67
CA LEU A 54 4.72 -5.53 -17.74
C LEU A 54 5.43 -5.41 -19.09
N GLN A 55 4.99 -6.19 -20.08
CA GLN A 55 5.48 -6.08 -21.46
C GLN A 55 5.17 -4.71 -22.07
N TYR A 56 4.01 -4.13 -21.71
CA TYR A 56 3.53 -2.84 -22.17
C TYR A 56 3.09 -2.00 -20.98
N PRO A 57 4.03 -1.34 -20.28
CA PRO A 57 3.68 -0.58 -19.08
C PRO A 57 2.90 0.70 -19.44
N PRO A 58 2.07 1.22 -18.51
CA PRO A 58 1.44 2.53 -18.66
C PRO A 58 2.43 3.67 -18.99
N PRO A 59 1.95 4.82 -19.51
CA PRO A 59 2.81 5.98 -19.72
C PRO A 59 3.52 6.44 -18.44
N GLN A 60 4.78 6.84 -18.52
CA GLN A 60 5.62 7.17 -17.36
C GLN A 60 4.99 8.20 -16.41
N ARG A 61 4.31 9.23 -16.94
CA ARG A 61 3.59 10.22 -16.12
C ARG A 61 2.48 9.60 -15.27
N TYR A 62 1.77 8.62 -15.82
CA TYR A 62 0.72 7.89 -15.10
C TYR A 62 1.35 7.03 -14.00
N GLN A 63 2.41 6.28 -14.33
CA GLN A 63 3.11 5.45 -13.35
C GLN A 63 3.60 6.30 -12.17
N PHE A 64 4.28 7.42 -12.45
CA PHE A 64 4.82 8.31 -11.44
C PHE A 64 3.71 8.91 -10.55
N ARG A 65 2.59 9.32 -11.15
CA ARG A 65 1.43 9.83 -10.39
C ARG A 65 0.88 8.78 -9.43
N VAL A 66 0.67 7.54 -9.92
CA VAL A 66 0.11 6.47 -9.08
C VAL A 66 1.09 6.07 -7.99
N LEU A 67 2.37 5.91 -8.32
CA LEU A 67 3.41 5.54 -7.36
C LEU A 67 3.55 6.61 -6.26
N LYS A 68 3.58 7.89 -6.64
CA LYS A 68 3.66 9.00 -5.67
C LYS A 68 2.50 8.97 -4.66
N GLU A 69 1.28 8.78 -5.14
CA GLU A 69 0.10 8.70 -4.25
C GLU A 69 0.11 7.41 -3.42
N LEU A 70 0.51 6.28 -4.00
CA LEU A 70 0.62 5.01 -3.27
C LEU A 70 1.64 5.11 -2.13
N THR A 71 2.85 5.65 -2.39
CA THR A 71 3.88 5.86 -1.38
C THR A 71 3.41 6.79 -0.28
N LYS A 72 2.75 7.91 -0.63
CA LYS A 72 2.16 8.83 0.35
C LYS A 72 1.16 8.11 1.28
N ARG A 73 0.31 7.24 0.73
CA ARG A 73 -0.65 6.48 1.55
C ARG A 73 0.02 5.45 2.44
N ILE A 74 1.05 4.77 1.94
CA ILE A 74 1.86 3.86 2.76
C ILE A 74 2.48 4.63 3.93
N GLU A 75 3.10 5.78 3.68
CA GLU A 75 3.67 6.64 4.72
C GLU A 75 2.63 7.05 5.77
N ASN A 76 1.46 7.52 5.34
CA ASN A 76 0.35 7.88 6.24
C ASN A 76 -0.17 6.68 7.05
N SER A 77 -0.30 5.51 6.43
CA SER A 77 -0.78 4.29 7.09
C SER A 77 0.14 3.79 8.22
N ILE A 78 1.40 4.22 8.20
CA ILE A 78 2.40 3.96 9.24
C ILE A 78 2.36 5.07 10.30
N GLN A 79 2.18 6.34 9.92
CA GLN A 79 2.14 7.47 10.84
C GLN A 79 0.89 7.51 11.73
N ASP A 80 -0.27 7.06 11.25
CA ASP A 80 -1.51 6.98 12.04
C ASP A 80 -1.44 5.97 13.21
N TRP A 81 -0.37 5.18 13.33
CA TRP A 81 -0.14 4.32 14.50
C TRP A 81 0.31 5.07 15.76
N ASP A 82 0.88 6.28 15.66
CA ASP A 82 1.35 7.01 16.84
C ASP A 82 0.20 7.58 17.70
N GLU A 83 -1.00 7.78 17.13
CA GLU A 83 -2.18 8.20 17.91
C GLU A 83 -2.78 7.07 18.77
N GLU A 84 -2.53 5.79 18.43
CA GLU A 84 -3.02 4.65 19.22
C GLU A 84 -2.12 4.30 20.42
N VAL A 85 -0.89 4.85 20.49
CA VAL A 85 0.04 4.65 21.62
C VAL A 85 -0.29 5.59 22.81
N GLY A 86 -1.22 6.52 22.64
CA GLY A 86 -1.61 7.55 23.61
C GLY A 86 -2.42 7.10 24.85
N SER A 87 -2.61 5.78 25.09
CA SER A 87 -3.27 5.29 26.31
C SER A 87 -2.34 4.57 27.31
N HIS A 88 -1.03 4.53 27.07
CA HIS A 88 -0.07 4.06 28.08
C HIS A 88 0.95 5.15 28.40
N ALA A 89 0.46 6.30 28.86
CA ALA A 89 1.26 7.17 29.71
C ALA A 89 1.62 6.38 30.97
N ILE A 90 2.79 5.74 30.96
CA ILE A 90 3.42 5.25 32.17
C ILE A 90 3.75 6.50 32.99
N VAL A 91 2.82 6.87 33.88
CA VAL A 91 3.11 7.80 34.96
C VAL A 91 4.14 7.09 35.82
N PHE A 92 5.42 7.44 35.63
CA PHE A 92 6.43 7.11 36.62
C PHE A 92 6.16 7.99 37.86
N PRO A 93 5.77 7.42 39.01
CA PRO A 93 5.81 8.20 40.24
C PRO A 93 7.29 8.43 40.57
N LEU A 94 7.68 9.70 40.60
CA LEU A 94 8.94 10.10 41.23
C LEU A 94 8.78 9.89 42.75
N THR A 95 9.41 8.84 43.27
CA THR A 95 9.76 8.71 44.69
C THR A 95 11.19 8.22 44.79
#